data_AF-A0A9W8K1U6-F1
#
_entry.id   AF-A0A9W8K1U6-F1
#
_cell.length_a   1.000
_cell.length_b   1.000
_cell.length_c   1.000
_cell.angle_alpha   90.00
_cell.angle_beta   90.00
_cell.angle_gamma   90.00
#
_symmetry.space_group_name_H-M   'P 1'
#
loop_
_entity.id
_entity.type
_entity.pdbx_description
1 polymer ?
#
loop_
_entity_poly.entity_id
_entity_poly.type
_entity_poly.pdbx_seq_one_letter_code
_entity_poly.pdbx_strand_id
1 'polypeptide(L)'
;MKDHIFRKQIAKCEECGGYVKPDIVFFGEDLPLNFKLAVPHLRTADLLIVMGTSLTVHPFASLAQMVNKTCPRVLINLDHVGDFGARTDDVILLGKCDDVVQKLCKELGWEKELLALWDETEASVLADTPVPPTQKEKPETKIEEKATRDSLAALEAIEARLAELRVDEVVDPLRETEPAQEASGTDATDKLSQTPPATNDRAETEKGSLRAPPCDDQAENKTPPSQPLKEGKL
;
A
#
# COMPACT_ATOMS: atom_id res chain seq x y z
N MET A 1 23.89 15.22 21.52
CA MET A 1 22.79 15.71 20.65
C MET A 1 21.43 15.68 21.35
N LYS A 2 20.95 14.54 21.90
CA LYS A 2 19.62 14.42 22.57
C LYS A 2 19.30 15.64 23.48
N ASP A 3 20.24 16.05 24.33
CA ASP A 3 20.07 17.17 25.29
C ASP A 3 19.82 18.52 24.63
N HIS A 4 20.43 18.77 23.46
CA HIS A 4 20.24 20.02 22.72
C HIS A 4 18.82 20.09 22.16
N ILE A 5 18.28 18.96 21.69
CA ILE A 5 16.88 18.85 21.23
C ILE A 5 15.92 19.15 22.39
N PHE A 6 16.10 18.50 23.54
CA PHE A 6 15.29 18.74 24.74
C PHE A 6 15.37 20.20 25.24
N ARG A 7 16.54 20.84 25.15
CA ARG A 7 16.76 22.25 25.53
C ARG A 7 16.37 23.24 24.43
N LYS A 8 15.90 22.79 23.27
CA LYS A 8 15.59 23.60 22.07
C LYS A 8 16.77 24.47 21.60
N GLN A 9 17.99 23.92 21.70
CA GLN A 9 19.24 24.55 21.31
C GLN A 9 19.80 23.92 20.02
N ILE A 10 20.43 24.71 19.17
CA ILE A 10 21.05 24.23 17.93
C ILE A 10 22.37 23.54 18.26
N ALA A 11 22.54 22.28 17.87
CA ALA A 11 23.78 21.53 18.05
C ALA A 11 24.91 22.09 17.16
N LYS A 12 26.08 22.30 17.76
CA LYS A 12 27.31 22.74 17.09
C LYS A 12 28.48 21.82 17.43
N CYS A 13 29.42 21.71 16.52
CA CYS A 13 30.65 20.96 16.71
C CYS A 13 31.58 21.75 17.66
N GLU A 14 32.12 21.08 18.66
CA GLU A 14 32.99 21.70 19.67
C GLU A 14 34.37 22.08 19.09
N GLU A 15 34.83 21.37 18.05
CA GLU A 15 36.12 21.62 17.39
C GLU A 15 36.06 22.75 16.33
N CYS A 16 35.01 22.78 15.51
CA CYS A 16 34.93 23.68 14.34
C CYS A 16 33.80 24.71 14.38
N GLY A 17 32.91 24.68 15.38
CA GLY A 17 31.78 25.60 15.55
C GLY A 17 30.64 25.45 14.52
N GLY A 18 30.79 24.60 13.50
CA GLY A 18 29.79 24.30 12.49
C GLY A 18 28.56 23.56 13.05
N TYR A 19 27.45 23.56 12.31
CA TYR A 19 26.21 22.89 12.73
C TYR A 19 26.32 21.37 12.65
N VAL A 20 25.79 20.66 13.65
CA VAL A 20 25.75 19.19 13.65
C VAL A 20 24.36 18.72 13.22
N LYS A 21 24.27 18.15 12.01
CA LYS A 21 23.08 17.44 11.53
C LYS A 21 23.07 16.01 12.11
N PRO A 22 21.93 15.45 12.54
CA PRO A 22 21.80 14.01 12.75
C PRO A 22 22.04 13.23 11.46
N ASP A 23 22.42 11.95 11.56
CA ASP A 23 22.65 11.08 10.40
C ASP A 23 21.32 10.58 9.80
N ILE A 24 20.63 11.51 9.13
CA ILE A 24 19.40 11.29 8.37
C ILE A 24 19.49 12.03 7.04
N VAL A 25 18.89 11.45 6.00
CA VAL A 25 18.93 12.00 4.63
C VAL A 25 17.87 13.08 4.47
N PHE A 26 18.28 14.27 4.06
CA PHE A 26 17.39 15.38 3.69
C PHE A 26 17.06 15.33 2.19
N PHE A 27 15.96 15.96 1.77
CA PHE A 27 15.64 16.09 0.35
C PHE A 27 16.75 16.84 -0.40
N GLY A 28 17.25 16.22 -1.47
CA GLY A 28 18.38 16.73 -2.25
C GLY A 28 19.76 16.20 -1.81
N GLU A 29 19.84 15.46 -0.70
CA GLU A 29 21.04 14.70 -0.34
C GLU A 29 21.08 13.33 -1.03
N ASP A 30 22.29 12.79 -1.16
CA ASP A 30 22.55 11.50 -1.77
C ASP A 30 22.21 10.35 -0.80
N LEU A 31 21.61 9.25 -1.29
CA LEU A 31 21.33 8.09 -0.42
C LEU A 31 22.62 7.37 0.00
N PRO A 32 22.69 6.83 1.25
CA PRO A 32 23.85 6.11 1.77
C PRO A 32 24.31 4.96 0.88
N LEU A 33 25.62 4.68 0.90
CA LEU A 33 26.22 3.59 0.12
C LEU A 33 25.52 2.24 0.40
N ASN A 34 25.15 1.97 1.65
CA ASN A 34 24.45 0.74 2.04
C ASN A 34 23.11 0.54 1.30
N PHE A 35 22.37 1.62 1.01
CA PHE A 35 21.16 1.54 0.17
C PHE A 35 21.53 1.08 -1.24
N LYS A 36 22.53 1.74 -1.85
CA LYS A 36 23.00 1.45 -3.22
C LYS A 36 23.54 0.01 -3.36
N LEU A 37 24.14 -0.53 -2.29
CA LEU A 37 24.58 -1.93 -2.20
C LEU A 37 23.43 -2.93 -1.92
N ALA A 38 22.35 -2.51 -1.24
CA ALA A 38 21.20 -3.36 -0.96
C ALA A 38 20.33 -3.61 -2.19
N VAL A 39 20.04 -2.57 -3.00
CA VAL A 39 19.12 -2.62 -4.15
C VAL A 39 19.27 -3.83 -5.08
N PRO A 40 20.49 -4.29 -5.47
CA PRO A 40 20.66 -5.46 -6.34
C PRO A 40 20.00 -6.76 -5.83
N HIS A 41 19.86 -6.93 -4.51
CA HIS A 41 19.29 -8.14 -3.87
C HIS A 41 17.78 -8.26 -4.07
N LEU A 42 17.07 -7.19 -4.42
CA LEU A 42 15.64 -7.24 -4.75
C LEU A 42 15.32 -8.16 -5.93
N ARG A 43 16.29 -8.40 -6.83
CA ARG A 43 16.14 -9.32 -7.97
C ARG A 43 16.20 -10.80 -7.60
N THR A 44 16.63 -11.12 -6.37
CA THR A 44 16.68 -12.48 -5.80
C THR A 44 15.70 -12.64 -4.63
N ALA A 45 14.72 -11.74 -4.48
CA ALA A 45 13.67 -11.88 -3.48
C ALA A 45 12.55 -12.80 -4.01
N ASP A 46 12.14 -13.79 -3.22
CA ASP A 46 11.01 -14.67 -3.53
C ASP A 46 9.66 -14.03 -3.20
N LEU A 47 9.64 -13.09 -2.25
CA LEU A 47 8.46 -12.33 -1.81
C LEU A 47 8.87 -10.89 -1.48
N LEU A 48 8.05 -9.91 -1.88
CA LEU A 48 8.16 -8.53 -1.42
C LEU A 48 7.00 -8.20 -0.47
N ILE A 49 7.31 -7.65 0.71
CA ILE A 49 6.30 -7.08 1.62
C ILE A 49 6.58 -5.59 1.76
N VAL A 50 5.58 -4.75 1.44
CA VAL A 50 5.61 -3.30 1.57
C VAL A 50 4.57 -2.90 2.62
N MET A 51 4.99 -2.20 3.66
CA MET A 51 4.13 -1.82 4.78
C MET A 51 4.22 -0.32 5.10
N GLY A 52 3.08 0.29 5.44
CA GLY A 52 3.02 1.62 6.08
C GLY A 52 3.70 2.76 5.31
N THR A 53 3.59 2.80 3.98
CA THR A 53 4.25 3.81 3.14
C THR A 53 3.37 4.28 1.99
N SER A 54 3.49 5.57 1.63
CA SER A 54 2.79 6.20 0.50
C SER A 54 3.37 5.85 -0.86
N LEU A 55 4.61 5.33 -0.91
CA LEU A 55 5.40 5.15 -2.14
C LEU A 55 5.51 6.43 -3.01
N THR A 56 5.54 7.61 -2.40
CA THR A 56 5.66 8.90 -3.12
C THR A 56 7.08 9.48 -3.20
N VAL A 57 8.04 8.97 -2.41
CA VAL A 57 9.40 9.52 -2.34
C VAL A 57 10.38 8.68 -3.16
N HIS A 58 10.94 9.25 -4.22
CA HIS A 58 11.99 8.61 -5.02
C HIS A 58 13.39 8.81 -4.41
N PRO A 59 14.33 7.86 -4.63
CA PRO A 59 14.18 6.63 -5.41
C PRO A 59 13.61 5.43 -4.62
N PHE A 60 13.20 5.61 -3.35
CA PHE A 60 12.65 4.52 -2.52
C PHE A 60 11.35 3.93 -3.10
N ALA A 61 10.44 4.78 -3.58
CA ALA A 61 9.17 4.39 -4.22
C ALA A 61 9.35 3.34 -5.34
N SER A 62 10.38 3.53 -6.17
CA SER A 62 10.69 2.66 -7.31
C SER A 62 11.14 1.24 -6.93
N LEU A 63 11.54 0.98 -5.68
CA LEU A 63 12.00 -0.35 -5.26
C LEU A 63 10.92 -1.44 -5.43
N ALA A 64 9.64 -1.08 -5.27
CA ALA A 64 8.51 -2.00 -5.49
C ALA A 64 8.38 -2.51 -6.93
N GLN A 65 9.10 -1.89 -7.88
CA GLN A 65 9.14 -2.26 -9.31
C GLN A 65 10.47 -2.92 -9.71
N MET A 66 11.43 -3.01 -8.78
CA MET A 66 12.77 -3.59 -9.04
C MET A 66 12.89 -5.08 -8.68
N VAL A 67 11.86 -5.65 -8.05
CA VAL A 67 11.73 -7.09 -7.82
C VAL A 67 11.36 -7.82 -9.11
N ASN A 68 11.53 -9.15 -9.13
CA ASN A 68 11.20 -9.95 -10.31
C ASN A 68 9.69 -9.91 -10.64
N LYS A 69 9.34 -10.09 -11.93
CA LYS A 69 7.95 -10.19 -12.40
C LYS A 69 7.22 -11.47 -11.95
N THR A 70 7.94 -12.38 -11.30
CA THR A 70 7.42 -13.62 -10.70
C THR A 70 7.54 -13.62 -9.17
N CYS A 71 8.03 -12.53 -8.57
CA CYS A 71 8.10 -12.33 -7.12
C CYS A 71 6.81 -11.65 -6.67
N PRO A 72 5.89 -12.32 -5.94
CA PRO A 72 4.64 -11.71 -5.50
C PRO A 72 4.91 -10.50 -4.59
N ARG A 73 4.01 -9.50 -4.64
CA ARG A 73 4.13 -8.29 -3.83
C ARG A 73 2.93 -8.17 -2.89
N VAL A 74 3.18 -8.05 -1.59
CA VAL A 74 2.15 -7.81 -0.57
C VAL A 74 2.20 -6.36 -0.13
N LEU A 75 1.09 -5.64 -0.24
CA LEU A 75 0.89 -4.31 0.33
C LEU A 75 0.07 -4.42 1.62
N ILE A 76 0.60 -3.90 2.72
CA ILE A 76 -0.10 -3.74 4.00
C ILE A 76 -0.13 -2.24 4.35
N ASN A 77 -1.26 -1.59 4.12
CA ASN A 77 -1.37 -0.14 4.31
C ASN A 77 -2.84 0.28 4.55
N LEU A 78 -3.06 1.50 5.02
CA LEU A 78 -4.42 2.06 5.12
C LEU A 78 -5.04 2.27 3.72
N ASP A 79 -4.24 2.81 2.79
CA ASP A 79 -4.67 3.21 1.46
C ASP A 79 -3.96 2.40 0.35
N HIS A 80 -4.59 2.35 -0.83
CA HIS A 80 -3.97 1.81 -2.03
C HIS A 80 -2.86 2.74 -2.56
N VAL A 81 -1.66 2.23 -2.82
CA VAL A 81 -0.47 3.04 -3.18
C VAL A 81 0.36 2.41 -4.30
N GLY A 82 1.12 3.25 -5.02
CA GLY A 82 2.02 2.81 -6.10
C GLY A 82 1.29 2.14 -7.27
N ASP A 83 1.95 1.15 -7.88
CA ASP A 83 1.43 0.31 -8.97
C ASP A 83 0.95 -1.07 -8.50
N PHE A 84 0.56 -1.20 -7.23
CA PHE A 84 -0.03 -2.45 -6.71
C PHE A 84 -1.38 -2.73 -7.38
N GLY A 85 -1.76 -4.00 -7.46
CA GLY A 85 -2.96 -4.46 -8.16
C GLY A 85 -2.86 -4.40 -9.69
N ALA A 86 -1.78 -3.85 -10.24
CA ALA A 86 -1.50 -3.90 -11.68
C ALA A 86 -0.93 -5.27 -12.12
N ARG A 87 -0.42 -6.08 -11.17
CA ARG A 87 -0.01 -7.47 -11.42
C ARG A 87 -1.02 -8.46 -10.84
N THR A 88 -1.12 -9.63 -11.47
CA THR A 88 -1.98 -10.73 -11.00
C THR A 88 -1.49 -11.42 -9.73
N ASP A 89 -0.25 -11.16 -9.31
CA ASP A 89 0.40 -11.69 -8.11
C ASP A 89 0.64 -10.59 -7.04
N ASP A 90 -0.04 -9.45 -7.15
CA ASP A 90 -0.11 -8.44 -6.09
C ASP A 90 -1.22 -8.82 -5.09
N VAL A 91 -0.90 -8.83 -3.80
CA VAL A 91 -1.85 -9.02 -2.68
C VAL A 91 -1.98 -7.70 -1.93
N ILE A 92 -3.20 -7.19 -1.77
CA ILE A 92 -3.46 -5.89 -1.11
C ILE A 92 -4.29 -6.14 0.14
N LEU A 93 -3.72 -5.82 1.30
CA LEU A 93 -4.32 -5.99 2.62
C LEU A 93 -4.53 -4.61 3.26
N LEU A 94 -5.73 -4.04 3.08
CA LEU A 94 -6.05 -2.72 3.60
C LEU A 94 -6.41 -2.75 5.09
N GLY A 95 -5.77 -1.90 5.89
CA GLY A 95 -5.95 -1.80 7.34
C GLY A 95 -4.74 -1.21 8.04
N LYS A 96 -4.76 -1.21 9.39
CA LYS A 96 -3.55 -0.90 10.16
C LYS A 96 -2.52 -2.00 9.97
N CYS A 97 -1.24 -1.65 9.96
CA CYS A 97 -0.17 -2.64 9.80
C CYS A 97 -0.21 -3.69 10.91
N ASP A 98 -0.34 -3.27 12.17
CA ASP A 98 -0.35 -4.16 13.34
C ASP A 98 -1.55 -5.14 13.29
N ASP A 99 -2.76 -4.64 13.01
CA ASP A 99 -3.98 -5.44 12.89
C ASP A 99 -3.88 -6.51 11.78
N VAL A 100 -3.11 -6.26 10.71
CA VAL A 100 -2.90 -7.20 9.60
C VAL A 100 -1.74 -8.16 9.90
N VAL A 101 -0.64 -7.68 10.48
CA VAL A 101 0.52 -8.50 10.88
C VAL A 101 0.12 -9.50 11.96
N GLN A 102 -0.68 -9.09 12.96
CA GLN A 102 -1.22 -10.03 13.96
C GLN A 102 -2.05 -11.15 13.33
N LYS A 103 -2.91 -10.83 12.35
CA LYS A 103 -3.68 -11.84 11.61
C LYS A 103 -2.78 -12.76 10.78
N LEU A 104 -1.80 -12.21 10.08
CA LEU A 104 -0.83 -12.99 9.31
C LEU A 104 -0.03 -13.94 10.21
N CYS A 105 0.49 -13.46 11.35
CA CYS A 105 1.15 -14.30 12.34
C CYS A 105 0.21 -15.34 12.96
N LYS A 106 -1.10 -15.06 13.09
CA LYS A 106 -2.09 -16.05 13.54
C LYS A 106 -2.27 -17.18 12.54
N GLU A 107 -2.48 -16.88 11.26
CA GLU A 107 -2.61 -17.91 10.20
C GLU A 107 -1.31 -18.70 9.99
N LEU A 108 -0.14 -18.10 10.24
CA LEU A 108 1.17 -18.77 10.21
C LEU A 108 1.53 -19.53 11.51
N GLY A 109 0.71 -19.43 12.57
CA GLY A 109 0.95 -20.07 13.87
C GLY A 109 1.97 -19.35 14.78
N TRP A 110 2.46 -18.18 14.39
CA TRP A 110 3.44 -17.35 15.09
C TRP A 110 2.84 -16.39 16.14
N GLU A 111 1.52 -16.38 16.34
CA GLU A 111 0.80 -15.48 17.27
C GLU A 111 1.45 -15.39 18.67
N LYS A 112 1.87 -16.53 19.25
CA LYS A 112 2.52 -16.57 20.58
C LYS A 112 3.94 -16.01 20.59
N GLU A 113 4.67 -16.16 19.49
CA GLU A 113 6.04 -15.68 19.34
C GLU A 113 6.05 -14.16 19.15
N LEU A 114 5.13 -13.65 18.31
CA LEU A 114 4.90 -12.21 18.15
C LEU A 114 4.55 -11.53 19.48
N LEU A 115 3.64 -12.10 20.27
CA LEU A 115 3.24 -11.54 21.56
C LEU A 115 4.40 -11.55 22.57
N ALA A 116 5.17 -12.64 22.67
CA ALA A 116 6.31 -12.71 23.58
C ALA A 116 7.41 -11.67 23.23
N LEU A 117 7.69 -11.47 21.94
CA LEU A 117 8.62 -10.44 21.46
C LEU A 117 8.07 -9.03 21.71
N TRP A 118 6.75 -8.83 21.64
CA TRP A 118 6.11 -7.54 21.94
C TRP A 118 6.25 -7.20 23.43
N ASP A 119 5.92 -8.15 24.32
CA ASP A 119 6.04 -7.99 25.78
C ASP A 119 7.49 -7.68 26.21
N GLU A 120 8.48 -8.37 25.63
CA GLU A 120 9.91 -8.10 25.86
C GLU A 120 10.31 -6.70 25.35
N THR A 121 9.81 -6.28 24.20
CA THR A 121 10.14 -4.99 23.59
C THR A 121 9.50 -3.82 24.33
N GLU A 122 8.24 -3.93 24.76
CA GLU A 122 7.53 -2.85 25.49
C GLU A 122 8.26 -2.48 26.78
N ALA A 123 8.74 -3.48 27.53
CA ALA A 123 9.55 -3.26 28.74
C ALA A 123 10.83 -2.44 28.45
N SER A 124 11.47 -2.65 27.30
CA SER A 124 12.66 -1.89 26.89
C SER A 124 12.35 -0.45 26.48
N VAL A 125 11.23 -0.22 25.79
CA VAL A 125 10.82 1.11 25.32
C VAL A 125 10.43 2.00 26.51
N LEU A 126 9.67 1.46 27.47
CA LEU A 126 9.28 2.20 28.68
C LEU A 126 10.51 2.61 29.51
N ALA A 127 11.52 1.75 29.62
CA ALA A 127 12.74 2.01 30.38
C ALA A 127 13.62 3.15 29.80
N ASP A 128 13.64 3.36 28.48
CA ASP A 128 14.45 4.42 27.83
C ASP A 128 13.70 5.77 27.71
N THR A 129 12.47 5.88 28.22
CA THR A 129 11.73 7.16 28.24
C THR A 129 12.19 8.08 29.39
N PRO A 130 12.70 9.30 29.11
CA PRO A 130 12.92 10.29 30.16
C PRO A 130 11.57 10.79 30.66
N VAL A 131 11.25 10.54 31.92
CA VAL A 131 10.02 11.03 32.55
C VAL A 131 9.92 12.55 32.34
N PRO A 132 8.90 13.05 31.62
CA PRO A 132 8.78 14.48 31.37
C PRO A 132 8.56 15.20 32.71
N PRO A 133 9.25 16.33 32.96
CA PRO A 133 9.10 17.04 34.23
C PRO A 133 7.65 17.46 34.40
N THR A 134 6.99 16.94 35.44
CA THR A 134 5.57 17.16 35.73
C THR A 134 5.26 18.64 35.73
N GLN A 135 4.56 19.11 34.69
CA GLN A 135 4.02 20.45 34.67
C GLN A 135 2.96 20.54 35.77
N LYS A 136 3.09 21.52 36.66
CA LYS A 136 2.11 21.76 37.71
C LYS A 136 0.74 21.99 37.07
N GLU A 137 -0.27 21.28 37.56
CA GLU A 137 -1.64 21.40 37.09
C GLU A 137 -2.08 22.87 37.08
N LYS A 138 -2.51 23.34 35.91
CA LYS A 138 -3.10 24.66 35.73
C LYS A 138 -4.63 24.47 35.76
N PRO A 139 -5.38 25.18 36.62
CA PRO A 139 -6.80 24.91 36.80
C PRO A 139 -7.62 25.43 35.63
N GLU A 140 -8.05 24.52 34.74
CA GLU A 140 -8.90 24.85 33.58
C GLU A 140 -10.34 24.40 33.82
N THR A 141 -11.06 25.15 34.66
CA THR A 141 -12.48 24.95 34.95
C THR A 141 -13.29 26.20 34.59
N LYS A 142 -14.04 26.16 33.47
CA LYS A 142 -15.36 26.84 33.23
C LYS A 142 -15.80 27.01 31.76
N ILE A 143 -15.03 26.62 30.76
CA ILE A 143 -15.35 26.95 29.35
C ILE A 143 -16.23 25.89 28.66
N GLU A 144 -16.08 24.60 28.97
CA GLU A 144 -16.63 23.52 28.13
C GLU A 144 -18.13 23.22 28.34
N GLU A 145 -18.70 23.46 29.54
CA GLU A 145 -20.10 23.15 29.85
C GLU A 145 -21.14 23.90 28.98
N LYS A 146 -20.73 24.98 28.30
CA LYS A 146 -21.66 25.75 27.47
C LYS A 146 -21.85 25.17 26.06
N ALA A 147 -20.78 24.67 25.44
CA ALA A 147 -20.80 24.23 24.03
C ALA A 147 -21.65 22.96 23.81
N THR A 148 -21.73 22.09 24.81
CA THR A 148 -22.54 20.86 24.77
C THR A 148 -24.04 21.15 24.88
N ARG A 149 -24.43 22.12 25.72
CA ARG A 149 -25.83 22.51 25.94
C ARG A 149 -26.47 23.13 24.70
N ASP A 150 -25.78 24.05 24.05
CA ASP A 150 -26.30 24.77 22.88
C ASP A 150 -26.49 23.80 21.68
N SER A 151 -25.66 22.75 21.57
CA SER A 151 -25.79 21.69 20.56
C SER A 151 -26.96 20.73 20.81
N LEU A 152 -27.23 20.36 22.07
CA LEU A 152 -28.34 19.47 22.44
C LEU A 152 -29.70 20.12 22.16
N ALA A 153 -29.88 21.37 22.58
CA ALA A 153 -31.11 22.12 22.35
C ALA A 153 -31.44 22.32 20.85
N ALA A 154 -30.41 22.37 19.99
CA ALA A 154 -30.60 22.45 18.54
C ALA A 154 -31.14 21.14 17.93
N LEU A 155 -30.78 19.98 18.50
CA LEU A 155 -31.27 18.67 18.04
C LEU A 155 -32.72 18.43 18.48
N GLU A 156 -33.05 18.69 19.75
CA GLU A 156 -34.42 18.60 20.28
C GLU A 156 -35.41 19.47 19.48
N ALA A 157 -34.98 20.67 19.06
CA ALA A 157 -35.78 21.57 18.24
C ALA A 157 -36.00 21.10 16.78
N ILE A 158 -35.12 20.24 16.25
CA ILE A 158 -35.29 19.62 14.92
C ILE A 158 -36.25 18.43 15.04
N GLU A 159 -36.09 17.60 16.07
CA GLU A 159 -36.92 16.42 16.32
C GLU A 159 -38.39 16.81 16.59
N ALA A 160 -38.61 17.89 17.35
CA ALA A 160 -39.94 18.46 17.55
C ALA A 160 -40.61 18.92 16.24
N ARG A 161 -39.86 19.54 15.32
CA ARG A 161 -40.39 19.99 14.02
C ARG A 161 -40.67 18.84 13.03
N LEU A 162 -40.01 17.69 13.21
CA LEU A 162 -40.33 16.47 12.48
C LEU A 162 -41.61 15.81 13.03
N ALA A 163 -41.85 15.88 14.34
CA ALA A 163 -43.06 15.33 14.96
C ALA A 163 -44.36 16.06 14.56
N GLU A 164 -44.30 17.37 14.26
CA GLU A 164 -45.45 18.13 13.75
C GLU A 164 -45.79 17.81 12.28
N LEU A 165 -44.86 17.22 11.51
CA LEU A 165 -45.05 16.83 10.11
C LEU A 165 -45.70 15.44 9.97
N ARG A 166 -46.78 15.19 10.71
CA ARG A 166 -47.66 14.04 10.48
C ARG A 166 -48.42 14.20 9.15
N VAL A 167 -48.26 13.22 8.27
CA VAL A 167 -49.19 12.94 7.17
C VAL A 167 -49.77 11.55 7.42
N ASP A 168 -50.91 11.49 8.08
CA ASP A 168 -51.61 10.24 8.37
C ASP A 168 -52.41 9.77 7.12
N GLU A 169 -51.86 8.75 6.45
CA GLU A 169 -52.45 7.81 5.46
C GLU A 169 -53.16 8.31 4.18
N VAL A 170 -53.01 7.53 3.08
CA VAL A 170 -54.14 6.85 2.41
C VAL A 170 -53.66 5.80 1.38
N VAL A 171 -54.13 4.56 1.56
CA VAL A 171 -54.17 3.42 0.60
C VAL A 171 -52.84 2.89 0.02
N ASP A 172 -52.51 1.67 0.42
CA ASP A 172 -51.71 0.68 -0.33
C ASP A 172 -52.62 -0.08 -1.33
N PRO A 173 -52.29 -0.09 -2.63
CA PRO A 173 -52.82 -1.03 -3.58
C PRO A 173 -51.68 -1.80 -4.30
N LEU A 174 -51.23 -2.92 -3.74
CA LEU A 174 -51.41 -4.26 -4.37
C LEU A 174 -50.80 -5.39 -3.52
N ARG A 175 -51.66 -6.27 -2.99
CA ARG A 175 -51.27 -7.56 -2.41
C ARG A 175 -52.00 -8.72 -3.11
N GLU A 176 -51.23 -9.77 -3.41
CA GLU A 176 -51.64 -11.12 -3.84
C GLU A 176 -52.43 -11.28 -5.16
N THR A 177 -51.82 -12.01 -6.11
CA THR A 177 -52.21 -13.41 -6.36
C THR A 177 -50.98 -14.24 -6.76
N GLU A 178 -50.87 -15.45 -6.21
CA GLU A 178 -49.86 -16.48 -6.50
C GLU A 178 -50.20 -17.29 -7.78
N PRO A 179 -49.29 -18.14 -8.32
CA PRO A 179 -49.37 -18.63 -9.70
C PRO A 179 -50.33 -19.81 -9.95
N ALA A 180 -50.70 -19.99 -11.22
CA ALA A 180 -51.44 -21.15 -11.72
C ALA A 180 -50.58 -22.01 -12.67
N GLN A 181 -50.73 -23.33 -12.60
CA GLN A 181 -49.95 -24.32 -13.34
C GLN A 181 -50.67 -24.87 -14.59
N GLU A 182 -49.86 -25.28 -15.57
CA GLU A 182 -50.01 -26.46 -16.44
C GLU A 182 -51.24 -26.68 -17.36
N ALA A 183 -50.90 -26.90 -18.66
CA ALA A 183 -51.26 -28.04 -19.50
C ALA A 183 -52.37 -27.96 -20.60
N SER A 184 -51.95 -28.50 -21.77
CA SER A 184 -52.67 -29.38 -22.72
C SER A 184 -53.33 -28.82 -24.00
N GLY A 185 -53.01 -29.48 -25.13
CA GLY A 185 -53.74 -29.47 -26.42
C GLY A 185 -53.57 -28.25 -27.34
N THR A 186 -53.67 -28.32 -28.68
CA THR A 186 -53.71 -29.42 -29.69
C THR A 186 -53.33 -28.79 -31.05
N ASP A 187 -52.28 -29.23 -31.77
CA ASP A 187 -52.29 -30.24 -32.87
C ASP A 187 -52.26 -29.61 -34.31
N ALA A 188 -51.81 -30.41 -35.30
CA ALA A 188 -52.03 -30.35 -36.75
C ALA A 188 -51.34 -29.31 -37.69
N THR A 189 -50.37 -29.83 -38.49
CA THR A 189 -50.12 -29.52 -39.94
C THR A 189 -49.53 -28.14 -40.37
N ASP A 190 -48.83 -27.96 -41.52
CA ASP A 190 -48.38 -28.87 -42.60
C ASP A 190 -46.96 -28.49 -43.18
N LYS A 191 -46.49 -29.27 -44.18
CA LYS A 191 -45.35 -29.11 -45.13
C LYS A 191 -45.06 -27.66 -45.61
N LEU A 192 -43.91 -27.24 -46.17
CA LEU A 192 -42.75 -27.85 -46.91
C LEU A 192 -41.54 -26.83 -46.79
N SER A 193 -40.28 -26.90 -47.30
CA SER A 193 -39.58 -27.70 -48.33
C SER A 193 -38.03 -27.65 -48.24
N GLN A 194 -37.35 -28.74 -48.66
CA GLN A 194 -36.08 -28.83 -49.43
C GLN A 194 -34.72 -28.23 -48.92
N THR A 195 -33.62 -28.83 -49.40
CA THR A 195 -32.18 -28.66 -49.05
C THR A 195 -31.31 -29.18 -50.22
N PRO A 196 -29.95 -29.20 -50.19
CA PRO A 196 -28.90 -28.21 -49.86
C PRO A 196 -28.20 -27.83 -51.21
N PRO A 197 -26.87 -27.94 -51.52
CA PRO A 197 -25.58 -27.90 -50.78
C PRO A 197 -24.53 -26.94 -51.45
N ALA A 198 -23.24 -27.35 -51.51
CA ALA A 198 -22.11 -26.85 -52.32
C ALA A 198 -21.32 -25.60 -51.84
N THR A 199 -19.97 -25.47 -51.97
CA THR A 199 -18.79 -26.36 -51.68
C THR A 199 -17.49 -25.65 -52.11
N ASN A 200 -16.42 -25.72 -51.30
CA ASN A 200 -14.98 -25.63 -51.71
C ASN A 200 -14.48 -24.29 -52.33
N ASP A 201 -13.18 -23.96 -52.46
CA ASP A 201 -11.92 -24.61 -52.02
C ASP A 201 -10.75 -23.60 -51.74
N ARG A 202 -9.72 -24.08 -51.02
CA ARG A 202 -8.26 -23.81 -51.06
C ARG A 202 -7.57 -22.49 -51.55
N ALA A 203 -6.59 -22.06 -50.73
CA ALA A 203 -5.14 -21.84 -51.07
C ALA A 203 -4.72 -20.60 -51.93
N GLU A 204 -3.46 -20.09 -51.98
CA GLU A 204 -2.20 -20.33 -51.21
C GLU A 204 -1.15 -19.19 -51.45
N THR A 205 -0.38 -18.77 -50.41
CA THR A 205 0.95 -18.08 -50.49
C THR A 205 1.09 -16.72 -51.25
N GLU A 206 2.17 -15.91 -51.22
CA GLU A 206 3.53 -15.96 -50.63
C GLU A 206 4.07 -14.55 -50.20
N LYS A 207 5.02 -14.52 -49.23
CA LYS A 207 6.11 -13.53 -48.97
C LYS A 207 5.86 -11.99 -48.90
N GLY A 208 6.32 -11.38 -47.79
CA GLY A 208 6.38 -9.91 -47.61
C GLY A 208 7.23 -9.44 -46.41
N SER A 209 8.55 -9.69 -46.43
CA SER A 209 9.51 -9.40 -45.34
C SER A 209 9.69 -7.91 -45.01
N LEU A 210 9.72 -7.54 -43.71
CA LEU A 210 10.42 -6.34 -43.21
C LEU A 210 10.97 -6.47 -41.75
N ARG A 211 12.02 -7.29 -41.62
CA ARG A 211 13.19 -7.19 -40.72
C ARG A 211 13.11 -6.36 -39.40
N ALA A 212 13.32 -7.04 -38.27
CA ALA A 212 13.73 -6.42 -36.99
C ALA A 212 15.24 -6.04 -36.97
N PRO A 213 15.68 -5.07 -36.15
CA PRO A 213 17.10 -4.69 -36.04
C PRO A 213 17.95 -5.73 -35.29
N PRO A 214 19.23 -5.93 -35.65
CA PRO A 214 20.14 -6.80 -34.92
C PRO A 214 20.70 -6.14 -33.65
N CYS A 215 21.14 -6.97 -32.71
CA CYS A 215 22.05 -6.59 -31.64
C CYS A 215 23.34 -7.38 -31.86
N ASP A 216 24.37 -6.73 -32.41
CA ASP A 216 25.64 -7.38 -32.74
C ASP A 216 26.59 -7.37 -31.53
N ASP A 217 26.78 -8.55 -30.93
CA ASP A 217 27.89 -8.82 -30.02
C ASP A 217 29.18 -9.04 -30.82
N GLN A 218 30.13 -8.10 -30.70
CA GLN A 218 31.54 -8.30 -31.08
C GLN A 218 32.45 -7.69 -30.00
N ALA A 219 33.29 -8.53 -29.40
CA ALA A 219 34.20 -8.11 -28.34
C ALA A 219 35.52 -7.58 -28.89
N GLU A 220 35.91 -6.36 -28.51
CA GLU A 220 37.31 -5.94 -28.58
C GLU A 220 37.98 -6.03 -27.19
N ASN A 221 38.86 -7.01 -27.05
CA ASN A 221 39.72 -7.17 -25.88
C ASN A 221 40.87 -6.14 -25.90
N LYS A 222 40.83 -5.13 -25.01
CA LYS A 222 41.92 -4.16 -24.81
C LYS A 222 42.27 -3.98 -23.34
N THR A 223 43.23 -4.77 -22.88
CA THR A 223 43.87 -4.67 -21.55
C THR A 223 44.47 -3.27 -21.31
N PRO A 224 44.08 -2.53 -20.26
CA PRO A 224 44.81 -1.33 -19.84
C PRO A 224 46.16 -1.72 -19.19
N PRO A 225 47.26 -1.00 -19.46
CA PRO A 225 48.59 -1.40 -19.00
C PRO A 225 48.76 -1.24 -17.48
N SER A 226 49.32 -2.26 -16.85
CA SER A 226 49.71 -2.23 -15.44
C SER A 226 50.81 -1.20 -15.17
N GLN A 227 50.49 -0.16 -14.38
CA GLN A 227 51.52 0.72 -13.82
C GLN A 227 52.16 0.08 -12.59
N PRO A 228 53.50 0.11 -12.44
CA PRO A 228 54.16 -0.46 -11.26
C PRO A 228 53.97 0.46 -10.04
N LEU A 229 53.60 -0.14 -8.91
CA LEU A 229 53.71 0.49 -7.60
C LEU A 229 55.19 0.85 -7.35
N LYS A 230 55.47 2.14 -7.14
CA LYS A 230 56.77 2.57 -6.61
C LYS A 230 56.75 2.49 -5.10
N GLU A 231 57.65 1.70 -4.54
CA GLU A 231 57.93 1.69 -3.10
C GLU A 231 58.41 3.08 -2.66
N GLY A 232 57.75 3.66 -1.66
CA GLY A 232 58.06 4.98 -1.12
C GLY A 232 58.22 4.93 0.39
N LYS A 233 59.46 4.76 0.87
CA LYS A 233 59.78 4.91 2.29
C LYS A 233 59.81 6.39 2.67
N LEU A 234 58.98 6.78 3.64
CA LEU A 234 59.38 7.35 4.94
C LEU A 234 58.14 7.80 5.74
#